data_AF-A0AAW1UD55-F1
#
_entry.id   AF-A0AAW1UD55-F1
#
_cell.length_a   1.000
_cell.length_b   1.000
_cell.length_c   1.000
_cell.angle_alpha   90.00
_cell.angle_beta   90.00
_cell.angle_gamma   90.00
#
_symmetry.space_group_name_H-M   'P 1'
#
loop_
_entity.id
_entity.type
_entity.pdbx_description
1 polymer ?
#
loop_
_entity_poly.entity_id
_entity_poly.type
_entity_poly.pdbx_seq_one_letter_code
_entity_poly.pdbx_strand_id
1 'polypeptide(L)'
;MLQNLSFGYLRDDNMAVNEKFRIFHQNFVDCYSIAFPERFIKVRARDFGVRWFTRELKRLRNQMVFIQDLYKLHNSPELRTLRNKFRLQYRLAIKRKKIAENDKLIKNALNLTKLIWSLINNRRNIRKQRNYGNISPNDFM
;
A
#
# COMPACT_ATOMS: atom_id res chain seq x y z
N MET A 1 3.94 -13.16 26.40
CA MET A 1 3.53 -14.46 26.97
C MET A 1 2.52 -14.13 28.06
N LEU A 2 1.26 -14.56 27.96
CA LEU A 2 0.22 -14.24 28.96
C LEU A 2 0.59 -14.90 30.28
N GLN A 3 1.20 -14.17 31.20
CA GLN A 3 1.72 -14.78 32.42
C GLN A 3 0.66 -14.94 33.50
N ASN A 4 -0.45 -14.19 33.51
CA ASN A 4 -1.56 -14.44 34.44
C ASN A 4 -2.87 -13.77 33.98
N LEU A 5 -3.77 -14.53 33.33
CA LEU A 5 -5.16 -14.11 33.13
C LEU A 5 -6.03 -14.42 34.38
N SER A 6 -5.46 -14.31 35.57
CA SER A 6 -6.15 -14.60 36.82
C SER A 6 -6.81 -13.33 37.33
N PHE A 7 -8.13 -13.35 37.47
CA PHE A 7 -8.93 -12.26 38.04
C PHE A 7 -9.11 -12.39 39.57
N GLY A 8 -8.32 -13.25 40.23
CA GLY A 8 -8.43 -13.51 41.67
C GLY A 8 -8.26 -12.25 42.55
N TYR A 9 -7.46 -11.28 42.09
CA TYR A 9 -7.21 -10.01 42.77
C TYR A 9 -8.46 -9.12 42.90
N LEU A 10 -9.52 -9.36 42.12
CA LEU A 10 -10.77 -8.60 42.24
C LEU A 10 -11.47 -8.86 43.58
N ARG A 11 -11.30 -10.09 44.11
CA ARG A 11 -11.93 -10.56 45.37
C ARG A 11 -11.10 -10.27 46.63
N ASP A 12 -9.90 -9.72 46.48
CA ASP A 12 -9.01 -9.42 47.62
C ASP A 12 -9.41 -8.09 48.28
N ASP A 13 -9.88 -8.12 49.52
CA ASP A 13 -10.30 -6.93 50.26
C ASP A 13 -9.13 -6.08 50.77
N ASN A 14 -7.90 -6.63 50.74
CA ASN A 14 -6.70 -5.92 51.21
C ASN A 14 -6.06 -5.02 50.14
N MET A 15 -6.58 -5.04 48.91
CA MET A 15 -6.01 -4.30 47.79
C MET A 15 -6.83 -3.05 47.47
N ALA A 16 -6.14 -1.91 47.35
CA ALA A 16 -6.76 -0.65 46.97
C ALA A 16 -7.41 -0.73 45.57
N VAL A 17 -8.58 -0.08 45.41
CA VAL A 17 -9.37 -0.10 44.16
C VAL A 17 -8.53 0.35 42.95
N ASN A 18 -7.67 1.36 43.13
CA ASN A 18 -6.80 1.86 42.07
C ASN A 18 -5.80 0.80 41.58
N GLU A 19 -5.30 -0.04 42.49
CA GLU A 19 -4.36 -1.09 42.15
C GLU A 19 -5.05 -2.24 41.43
N LYS A 20 -6.28 -2.60 41.84
CA LYS A 20 -7.13 -3.55 41.12
C LYS A 20 -7.40 -3.08 39.68
N PHE A 21 -7.73 -1.80 39.52
CA PHE A 21 -7.97 -1.22 38.19
C PHE A 21 -6.71 -1.26 37.32
N ARG A 22 -5.54 -0.95 37.90
CA ARG A 22 -4.26 -0.98 37.19
C ARG A 22 -3.95 -2.38 36.64
N ILE A 23 -4.12 -3.42 37.46
CA ILE A 23 -3.89 -4.81 37.06
C ILE A 23 -4.90 -5.23 35.98
N PHE A 24 -6.18 -4.87 36.13
CA PHE A 24 -7.20 -5.14 35.13
C PHE A 24 -6.88 -4.48 33.79
N HIS A 25 -6.53 -3.20 33.81
CA HIS A 25 -6.20 -2.44 32.62
C HIS A 25 -4.97 -3.01 31.92
N GLN A 26 -3.94 -3.41 32.68
CA GLN A 26 -2.76 -4.05 32.10
C GLN A 26 -3.11 -5.38 31.42
N ASN A 27 -3.89 -6.23 32.07
CA ASN A 27 -4.35 -7.50 31.48
C ASN A 27 -5.15 -7.27 30.19
N PHE A 28 -5.98 -6.23 30.15
CA PHE A 28 -6.72 -5.86 28.96
C PHE A 28 -5.79 -5.42 27.82
N VAL A 29 -4.82 -4.54 28.10
CA VAL A 29 -3.83 -4.08 27.11
C VAL A 29 -3.02 -5.25 26.58
N ASP A 30 -2.58 -6.16 27.46
CA ASP A 30 -1.81 -7.34 27.07
C ASP A 30 -2.63 -8.26 26.14
N CYS A 31 -3.90 -8.50 26.49
CA CYS A 31 -4.83 -9.24 25.64
C CYS A 31 -5.03 -8.56 24.28
N TYR A 32 -5.18 -7.23 24.26
CA TYR A 32 -5.31 -6.46 23.04
C TYR A 32 -4.06 -6.58 22.15
N SER A 33 -2.87 -6.39 22.70
CA SER A 33 -1.60 -6.48 21.96
C SER A 33 -1.34 -7.90 21.42
N ILE A 34 -1.82 -8.94 22.10
CA ILE A 34 -1.69 -10.33 21.65
C ILE A 34 -2.72 -10.67 20.57
N ALA A 35 -3.97 -10.23 20.73
CA ALA A 35 -5.03 -10.47 19.76
C ALA A 35 -4.82 -9.65 18.47
N PHE A 36 -4.26 -8.45 18.59
CA PHE A 36 -4.02 -7.51 17.49
C PHE A 36 -2.54 -7.11 17.42
N PRO A 37 -1.64 -8.05 17.08
CA PRO A 37 -0.22 -7.75 17.01
C PRO A 37 0.04 -6.70 15.93
N GLU A 38 0.79 -5.66 16.29
CA GLU A 38 1.24 -4.67 15.32
C GLU A 38 2.11 -5.35 14.26
N ARG A 39 1.69 -5.27 13.00
CA ARG A 39 2.44 -5.82 11.88
C ARG A 39 3.29 -4.73 11.26
N PHE A 40 4.60 -4.88 11.35
CA PHE A 40 5.52 -4.09 10.54
C PHE A 40 5.36 -4.49 9.07
N ILE A 41 4.66 -3.64 8.31
CA ILE A 41 4.53 -3.83 6.87
C ILE A 41 5.84 -3.36 6.24
N LYS A 42 6.62 -4.29 5.68
CA LYS A 42 7.79 -3.95 4.86
C LYS A 42 7.30 -3.19 3.62
N VAL A 43 7.43 -1.87 3.64
CA VAL A 43 7.21 -1.05 2.44
C VAL A 43 8.34 -1.36 1.47
N ARG A 44 8.00 -1.71 0.22
CA ARG A 44 9.04 -1.99 -0.78
C ARG A 44 9.80 -0.69 -1.04
N ALA A 45 11.12 -0.76 -1.26
CA ALA A 45 11.91 0.43 -1.58
C ALA A 45 11.34 1.25 -2.76
N ARG A 46 10.72 0.59 -3.74
CA ARG A 46 10.04 1.23 -4.88
C ARG A 46 8.76 1.99 -4.54
N ASP A 47 8.16 1.68 -3.40
CA ASP A 47 6.94 2.33 -2.90
C ASP A 47 7.31 3.57 -2.07
N PHE A 48 8.59 3.73 -1.70
CA PHE A 48 9.12 4.93 -1.06
C PHE A 48 9.28 6.03 -2.12
N GLY A 49 8.68 7.20 -1.88
CA GLY A 49 8.80 8.36 -2.78
C GLY A 49 7.85 8.38 -3.98
N VAL A 50 6.75 7.64 -3.95
CA VAL A 50 5.67 7.76 -4.96
C VAL A 50 4.96 9.12 -4.80
N ARG A 51 5.52 10.16 -5.42
CA ARG A 51 5.01 11.56 -5.31
C ARG A 51 3.67 11.78 -6.01
N TRP A 52 3.38 11.01 -7.06
CA TRP A 52 2.16 11.19 -7.86
C TRP A 52 0.89 10.60 -7.19
N PHE A 53 1.01 9.80 -6.12
CA PHE A 53 -0.13 9.15 -5.48
C PHE A 53 -0.76 10.03 -4.39
N THR A 54 -1.76 10.81 -4.76
CA THR A 54 -2.39 11.80 -3.87
C THR A 54 -3.55 11.22 -3.05
N ARG A 55 -3.98 11.96 -2.01
CA ARG A 55 -5.19 11.65 -1.20
C ARG A 55 -6.44 11.51 -2.07
N GLU A 56 -6.54 12.28 -3.14
CA GLU A 56 -7.63 12.20 -4.13
C GLU A 56 -7.65 10.85 -4.84
N LEU A 57 -6.48 10.35 -5.28
CA LEU A 57 -6.37 9.04 -5.91
C LEU A 57 -6.70 7.92 -4.92
N LYS A 58 -6.30 8.07 -3.65
CA LYS A 58 -6.70 7.14 -2.57
C LYS A 58 -8.22 7.11 -2.41
N ARG A 59 -8.89 8.27 -2.44
CA ARG A 59 -10.36 8.36 -2.37
C ARG A 59 -11.02 7.64 -3.55
N LEU A 60 -10.56 7.89 -4.78
CA LEU A 60 -11.09 7.23 -5.98
C LEU A 60 -10.88 5.71 -5.94
N ARG A 61 -9.72 5.25 -5.45
CA ARG A 61 -9.45 3.83 -5.23
C ARG A 61 -10.47 3.23 -4.26
N ASN A 62 -10.70 3.88 -3.12
CA ASN A 62 -11.62 3.38 -2.10
C ASN A 62 -13.07 3.32 -2.62
N GLN A 63 -13.51 4.34 -3.36
CA GLN A 63 -14.83 4.33 -4.01
C GLN A 63 -14.97 3.19 -5.02
N MET A 64 -13.95 2.97 -5.84
CA MET A 64 -13.94 1.86 -6.81
C MET A 64 -13.97 0.49 -6.10
N VAL A 65 -13.21 0.32 -5.01
CA VAL A 65 -13.21 -0.92 -4.21
C VAL A 65 -14.59 -1.17 -3.60
N PHE A 66 -15.20 -0.14 -3.00
CA PHE A 66 -16.54 -0.25 -2.43
C PHE A 66 -17.57 -0.71 -3.47
N ILE A 67 -17.60 -0.09 -4.66
CA ILE A 67 -18.53 -0.48 -5.74
C ILE A 67 -18.22 -1.89 -6.26
N GLN A 68 -16.95 -2.28 -6.30
CA GLN A 68 -16.53 -3.63 -6.67
C GLN A 68 -17.04 -4.66 -5.66
N ASP A 69 -17.06 -4.33 -4.37
CA ASP A 69 -17.55 -5.22 -3.32
C ASP A 69 -19.09 -5.32 -3.36
N LEU A 70 -19.80 -4.19 -3.56
CA LEU A 70 -21.25 -4.21 -3.82
C LEU A 70 -21.62 -5.04 -5.05
N TYR A 71 -20.85 -4.92 -6.13
CA TYR A 71 -21.08 -5.72 -7.33
C TYR A 71 -20.86 -7.22 -7.08
N LYS A 72 -19.86 -7.60 -6.27
CA LYS A 72 -19.65 -9.01 -5.90
C LYS A 72 -20.81 -9.57 -5.08
N LEU A 73 -21.44 -8.74 -4.24
CA LEU A 73 -22.53 -9.17 -3.37
C LEU A 73 -23.87 -9.30 -4.12
N HIS A 74 -24.22 -8.32 -4.95
CA HIS A 74 -25.55 -8.26 -5.57
C HIS A 74 -25.58 -8.65 -7.06
N ASN A 75 -24.45 -8.59 -7.75
CA ASN A 75 -24.27 -8.93 -9.17
C ASN A 75 -25.31 -8.31 -10.14
N SER A 76 -25.76 -7.08 -9.88
CA SER A 76 -26.73 -6.39 -10.75
C SER A 76 -26.06 -5.75 -11.98
N PRO A 77 -26.78 -5.63 -13.11
CA PRO A 77 -26.29 -4.98 -14.32
C PRO A 77 -26.03 -3.46 -14.14
N GLU A 78 -26.80 -2.78 -13.30
CA GLU A 78 -26.59 -1.37 -12.95
C GLU A 78 -25.26 -1.21 -12.20
N LEU A 79 -25.00 -2.09 -11.22
CA LEU A 79 -23.75 -2.12 -10.48
C LEU A 79 -22.56 -2.45 -11.38
N ARG A 80 -22.72 -3.33 -12.38
CA ARG A 80 -21.69 -3.62 -13.37
C ARG A 80 -21.29 -2.37 -14.15
N THR A 81 -22.28 -1.60 -14.59
CA THR A 81 -22.08 -0.34 -15.33
C THR A 81 -21.39 0.70 -14.45
N LEU A 82 -21.87 0.84 -13.21
CA LEU A 82 -21.29 1.77 -12.23
C LEU A 82 -19.82 1.40 -11.91
N ARG A 83 -19.53 0.13 -11.66
CA ARG A 83 -18.18 -0.39 -11.44
C ARG A 83 -17.25 -0.06 -12.61
N ASN A 84 -17.71 -0.29 -13.84
CA ASN A 84 -16.92 0.00 -15.04
C ASN A 84 -16.61 1.51 -15.16
N LYS A 85 -17.60 2.37 -14.88
CA LYS A 85 -17.43 3.82 -14.85
C LYS A 85 -16.36 4.27 -13.85
N PHE A 86 -16.47 3.82 -12.59
CA PHE A 86 -15.50 4.19 -11.55
C PHE A 86 -14.11 3.61 -11.81
N ARG A 87 -14.02 2.40 -12.35
CA ARG A 87 -12.74 1.80 -12.78
C ARG A 87 -12.08 2.62 -13.88
N LEU A 88 -12.85 3.08 -14.87
CA LEU A 88 -12.35 3.95 -15.93
C LEU A 88 -11.88 5.29 -15.37
N GLN A 89 -12.69 5.95 -14.53
CA GLN A 89 -12.35 7.22 -13.90
C GLN A 89 -11.05 7.13 -13.09
N TYR A 90 -10.91 6.10 -12.25
CA TYR A 90 -9.69 5.88 -11.48
C TYR A 90 -8.47 5.68 -12.38
N ARG A 91 -8.59 4.87 -13.43
CA ARG A 91 -7.51 4.63 -14.41
C ARG A 91 -7.08 5.93 -15.11
N LEU A 92 -8.05 6.75 -15.53
CA LEU A 92 -7.77 8.05 -16.16
C LEU A 92 -7.12 9.03 -15.19
N ALA A 93 -7.58 9.08 -13.94
CA ALA A 93 -7.00 9.92 -12.90
C ALA A 93 -5.54 9.54 -12.61
N ILE A 94 -5.23 8.24 -12.50
CA ILE A 94 -3.85 7.77 -12.36
C ILE A 94 -3.00 8.21 -13.55
N LYS A 95 -3.49 8.00 -14.78
CA LYS A 95 -2.76 8.38 -15.99
C LYS A 95 -2.43 9.88 -15.99
N ARG A 96 -3.41 10.72 -15.68
CA ARG A 96 -3.25 12.18 -15.62
C ARG A 96 -2.24 12.61 -14.56
N LYS A 97 -2.35 12.10 -13.32
CA LYS A 97 -1.41 12.46 -12.24
C LYS A 97 0.02 12.01 -12.54
N LYS A 98 0.21 10.83 -13.15
CA LYS A 98 1.54 10.37 -13.60
C LYS A 98 2.15 11.28 -14.68
N ILE A 99 1.33 11.76 -15.62
CA ILE A 99 1.78 12.71 -16.65
C ILE A 99 2.17 14.03 -15.98
N ALA A 100 1.29 14.61 -15.17
CA ALA A 100 1.52 15.86 -14.48
C ALA A 100 2.78 15.85 -13.59
N GLU A 101 3.07 14.73 -12.90
CA GLU A 101 4.28 14.60 -12.11
C GLU A 101 5.55 14.55 -12.98
N ASN A 102 5.52 13.86 -14.11
CA ASN A 102 6.64 13.88 -15.06
C ASN A 102 6.82 15.28 -15.67
N ASP A 103 5.73 15.96 -16.01
CA ASP A 103 5.78 17.33 -16.55
C ASP A 103 6.41 18.28 -15.52
N LYS A 104 6.05 18.15 -14.24
CA LYS A 104 6.65 18.90 -13.14
C LYS A 104 8.14 18.60 -12.99
N LEU A 105 8.54 17.33 -13.07
CA LEU A 105 9.95 16.93 -13.00
C LEU A 105 10.76 17.50 -14.16
N ILE A 106 10.21 17.46 -15.38
CA ILE A 106 10.85 17.99 -16.59
C ILE A 106 11.01 19.51 -16.49
N LYS A 107 9.95 20.24 -16.10
CA LYS A 107 9.99 21.70 -15.95
C LYS A 107 11.02 22.18 -14.92
N ASN A 108 11.21 21.44 -13.83
CA ASN A 108 12.11 21.81 -12.76
C ASN A 108 13.54 21.25 -12.92
N ALA A 109 13.85 20.62 -14.06
CA ALA A 109 15.12 19.96 -14.27
C ALA A 109 16.23 20.95 -14.66
N LEU A 110 17.38 20.87 -13.96
CA LEU A 110 18.58 21.62 -14.34
C LEU A 110 19.17 21.17 -15.68
N ASN A 111 19.03 19.87 -16.01
CA ASN A 111 19.48 19.30 -17.28
C ASN A 111 18.36 18.45 -17.90
N LEU A 112 17.64 19.06 -18.84
CA LEU A 112 16.46 18.50 -19.49
C LEU A 112 16.78 17.23 -20.28
N THR A 113 17.82 17.29 -21.11
CA THR A 113 18.23 16.21 -22.02
C THR A 113 18.61 14.95 -21.24
N LYS A 114 19.45 15.08 -20.20
CA LYS A 114 19.85 13.95 -19.36
C LYS A 114 18.64 13.34 -18.63
N LEU A 115 17.74 14.17 -18.11
CA LEU A 115 16.54 13.70 -17.42
C LEU A 115 15.60 12.94 -18.37
N ILE A 116 15.33 13.47 -19.57
CA ILE A 116 14.46 12.83 -20.56
C ILE A 116 15.03 11.47 -20.97
N TRP A 117 16.33 11.40 -21.28
CA TRP A 117 16.99 10.13 -21.60
C TRP A 117 16.95 9.14 -20.43
N SER A 118 17.14 9.61 -19.20
CA SER A 118 16.97 8.78 -18.00
C SER A 118 15.55 8.22 -17.87
N LEU A 119 14.52 9.04 -18.07
CA LEU A 119 13.11 8.63 -18.02
C LEU A 119 12.80 7.58 -19.10
N ILE A 120 13.32 7.75 -20.32
CA ILE A 120 13.16 6.79 -21.42
C ILE A 120 13.87 5.47 -21.08
N ASN A 121 15.11 5.53 -20.62
CA ASN A 121 15.92 4.35 -20.31
C ASN A 121 15.33 3.55 -19.13
N ASN A 122 14.82 4.24 -18.10
CA ASN A 122 14.12 3.61 -16.97
C ASN A 122 12.88 2.82 -17.39
N ARG A 123 12.20 3.23 -18.47
CA ARG A 123 11.04 2.49 -19.01
C ARG A 123 11.44 1.36 -19.96
N ARG A 124 12.59 1.46 -20.63
CA ARG A 124 13.12 0.42 -21.53
C ARG A 124 13.71 -0.78 -20.77
N ASN A 125 14.36 -0.55 -19.62
CA ASN A 125 15.08 -1.59 -18.88
C ASN A 125 14.20 -2.69 -18.26
N ILE A 126 12.87 -2.53 -18.24
CA ILE A 126 11.94 -3.57 -17.77
C ILE A 126 11.89 -4.78 -18.74
N ARG A 127 12.34 -4.62 -20.00
CA ARG A 127 12.33 -5.68 -21.02
C ARG A 127 13.65 -6.40 -21.24
N LYS A 128 14.75 -6.01 -20.58
CA LYS A 128 16.00 -6.76 -20.69
C LYS A 128 15.92 -8.00 -19.80
N GLN A 129 15.19 -9.03 -20.25
CA GLN A 129 15.60 -10.39 -19.94
C GLN A 129 17.05 -10.49 -20.41
N ARG A 130 17.97 -10.73 -19.48
CA ARG A 130 19.36 -11.02 -19.81
C ARG A 130 19.39 -12.40 -20.48
N ASN A 131 19.05 -12.47 -21.75
CA ASN A 131 19.54 -13.54 -22.60
C ASN A 131 21.02 -13.23 -22.83
N TYR A 132 21.87 -13.71 -21.92
CA TYR A 132 23.23 -14.04 -22.31
C TYR A 132 23.11 -15.24 -23.25
N GLY A 133 22.83 -14.97 -24.53
CA GLY A 133 23.25 -15.89 -25.56
C GLY A 133 24.75 -15.97 -25.42
N ASN A 134 25.28 -17.14 -25.09
CA ASN A 134 26.70 -17.43 -25.23
C ASN A 134 27.03 -17.31 -26.72
N ILE A 135 27.34 -16.09 -27.16
CA ILE A 135 27.96 -15.87 -28.45
C ILE A 135 29.43 -16.20 -28.21
N SER A 136 29.83 -17.36 -28.72
CA SER A 136 31.23 -17.75 -28.74
C SER A 136 31.92 -16.95 -29.85
N PRO A 137 33.19 -16.55 -29.69
CA PRO A 137 33.97 -15.94 -30.78
C PRO A 137 33.98 -16.77 -32.07
N ASN A 138 33.63 -18.06 -32.00
CA ASN A 138 33.53 -18.98 -33.12
C ASN A 138 32.23 -18.86 -33.94
N ASP A 139 31.26 -18.05 -33.52
CA ASP A 139 29.97 -17.88 -34.22
C ASP A 139 30.04 -16.86 -35.39
N PHE A 140 31.22 -16.26 -35.62
CA PHE A 140 31.48 -15.28 -36.69
C PHE A 140 32.47 -15.78 -37.76
N MET A 141 32.74 -17.08 -37.79
CA MET A 141 33.48 -17.76 -38.86
C MET A 141 32.49 -18.46 -39.81
#